data_AF-A0A0D7BJQ3-F1
#
_entry.id   AF-A0A0D7BJQ3-F1
#
_cell.length_a   1.000
_cell.length_b   1.000
_cell.length_c   1.000
_cell.angle_alpha   90.00
_cell.angle_beta   90.00
_cell.angle_gamma   90.00
#
_symmetry.space_group_name_H-M   'P 1'
#
loop_
_entity.id
_entity.type
_entity.pdbx_description
1 polymer ?
#
loop_
_entity_poly.entity_id
_entity_poly.type
_entity_poly.pdbx_seq_one_letter_code
_entity_poly.pdbx_strand_id
1 'polypeptide(L)'
;MSGSSSRHRGHRQCDQCGNVEEADGPQFQTCGGCLMAQYCSSTCQRLQWPSHKAVCTYTRNARNADESGVTRSLRKFTSAFEPLLGWAGFQALQLKRVPSNIRQQALLLDLAPNDRSKYRFAVQGARLVPRTYVSDAPVVEEIQRREERCRQSGGLGVCLIVLQCGELATQVMPVELDRQCSIIWEHDDNWYKTLTTCVENGLTAFPGR
;
A
#
# COMPACT_ATOMS: atom_id res chain seq x y z
N MET A 1 -16.39 -9.42 -32.51
CA MET A 1 -15.27 -9.93 -31.70
C MET A 1 -14.94 -8.87 -30.68
N SER A 2 -15.39 -9.05 -29.44
CA SER A 2 -15.39 -8.02 -28.40
C SER A 2 -14.02 -7.96 -27.74
N GLY A 3 -13.26 -6.88 -28.01
CA GLY A 3 -11.98 -6.61 -27.36
C GLY A 3 -12.19 -6.33 -25.88
N SER A 4 -11.74 -7.25 -25.02
CA SER A 4 -11.70 -7.06 -23.57
C SER A 4 -10.67 -5.98 -23.27
N SER A 5 -11.13 -4.82 -22.83
CA SER A 5 -10.30 -3.70 -22.41
C SER A 5 -9.49 -4.13 -21.18
N SER A 6 -8.22 -4.47 -21.37
CA SER A 6 -7.29 -4.80 -20.28
C SER A 6 -7.05 -3.52 -19.48
N ARG A 7 -7.81 -3.36 -18.39
CA ARG A 7 -7.49 -2.40 -17.34
C ARG A 7 -6.09 -2.75 -16.88
N HIS A 8 -5.10 -1.89 -17.12
CA HIS A 8 -3.78 -2.00 -16.50
C HIS A 8 -3.99 -2.01 -14.98
N ARG A 9 -4.02 -3.22 -14.40
CA ARG A 9 -3.95 -3.41 -12.95
C ARG A 9 -2.50 -3.08 -12.61
N GLY A 10 -2.30 -2.25 -11.58
CA GLY A 10 -0.96 -1.79 -11.18
C GLY A 10 0.01 -2.95 -10.89
N HIS A 11 1.26 -2.62 -10.58
CA HIS A 11 2.30 -3.58 -10.25
C HIS A 11 1.86 -4.48 -9.07
N ARG A 12 1.48 -5.74 -9.34
CA ARG A 12 1.03 -6.70 -8.32
C ARG A 12 2.12 -7.73 -8.10
N GLN A 13 2.55 -7.89 -6.84
CA GLN A 13 3.60 -8.82 -6.44
C GLN A 13 3.04 -9.92 -5.54
N CYS A 14 3.48 -11.16 -5.73
CA CYS A 14 3.07 -12.31 -4.92
C CYS A 14 3.63 -12.18 -3.50
N ASP A 15 2.77 -12.25 -2.49
CA ASP A 15 3.15 -12.11 -1.07
C ASP A 15 3.98 -13.28 -0.53
N GLN A 16 4.09 -14.39 -1.28
CA GLN A 16 4.96 -15.51 -0.92
C GLN A 16 6.29 -15.49 -1.66
N CYS A 17 6.27 -15.51 -3.00
CA CYS A 17 7.49 -15.71 -3.80
C CYS A 17 8.08 -14.44 -4.42
N GLY A 18 7.38 -13.31 -4.34
CA GLY A 18 7.86 -12.05 -4.92
C GLY A 18 7.71 -11.93 -6.44
N ASN A 19 7.15 -12.94 -7.14
CA ASN A 19 6.87 -12.81 -8.58
C ASN A 19 5.91 -11.66 -8.85
N VAL A 20 6.15 -10.94 -9.94
CA VAL A 20 5.30 -9.84 -10.41
C VAL A 20 4.28 -10.39 -11.40
N GLU A 21 3.04 -9.90 -11.33
CA GLU A 21 1.96 -10.27 -12.25
C GLU A 21 2.24 -9.68 -13.64
N GLU A 22 2.43 -10.55 -14.62
CA GLU A 22 2.64 -10.16 -16.02
C GLU A 22 1.29 -9.87 -16.70
N ALA A 23 1.29 -8.96 -17.69
CA ALA A 23 0.07 -8.56 -18.39
C ALA A 23 -0.61 -9.73 -19.13
N ASP A 24 0.19 -10.63 -19.69
CA ASP A 24 -0.26 -11.82 -20.42
C ASP A 24 -0.20 -13.10 -19.55
N GLY A 25 0.10 -12.95 -18.26
CA GLY A 25 0.27 -14.05 -17.31
C GLY A 25 -1.03 -14.46 -16.59
N PRO A 26 -0.98 -15.56 -15.80
CA PRO A 26 -2.10 -15.95 -14.95
C PRO A 26 -2.37 -14.88 -13.89
N GLN A 27 -3.66 -14.53 -13.73
CA GLN A 27 -4.04 -13.50 -12.77
C GLN A 27 -3.79 -13.93 -11.32
N PHE A 28 -3.25 -13.01 -10.52
CA PHE A 28 -2.98 -13.27 -9.12
C PHE A 28 -4.28 -13.32 -8.32
N GLN A 29 -4.37 -14.32 -7.46
CA GLN A 29 -5.50 -14.57 -6.58
C GLN A 29 -5.33 -13.80 -5.27
N THR A 30 -6.38 -13.10 -4.84
CA THR A 30 -6.38 -12.43 -3.54
C THR A 30 -6.92 -13.39 -2.46
N CYS A 31 -6.34 -13.34 -1.27
CA CYS A 31 -6.83 -14.08 -0.10
C CYS A 31 -8.29 -13.71 0.20
N GLY A 32 -9.20 -14.68 0.10
CA GLY A 32 -10.63 -14.45 0.37
C GLY A 32 -10.96 -14.02 1.81
N GLY A 33 -10.06 -14.27 2.76
CA GLY A 33 -10.21 -13.86 4.16
C GLY A 33 -10.01 -12.35 4.34
N CYS A 34 -8.76 -11.91 4.18
CA CYS A 34 -8.36 -10.51 4.43
C CYS A 34 -8.64 -9.58 3.25
N LEU A 35 -8.71 -10.11 2.01
CA LEU A 35 -8.77 -9.38 0.74
C LEU A 35 -7.58 -8.43 0.51
N MET A 36 -6.44 -8.70 1.14
CA MET A 36 -5.23 -7.87 1.04
C MET A 36 -4.06 -8.64 0.41
N ALA A 37 -3.74 -9.82 0.94
CA ALA A 37 -2.65 -10.62 0.40
C ALA A 37 -3.01 -11.21 -0.97
N GLN A 38 -2.04 -11.33 -1.86
CA GLN A 38 -2.17 -11.72 -3.24
C GLN A 38 -1.09 -12.72 -3.64
N TYR A 39 -1.48 -13.70 -4.45
CA TYR A 39 -0.68 -14.89 -4.73
C TYR A 39 -0.76 -15.26 -6.20
N CYS A 40 0.38 -15.66 -6.78
CA CYS A 40 0.42 -16.20 -8.14
C CYS A 40 -0.26 -17.58 -8.25
N SER A 41 -0.44 -18.29 -7.12
CA SER A 41 -1.08 -19.61 -7.09
C SER A 41 -1.60 -19.98 -5.69
N SER A 42 -2.52 -20.93 -5.63
CA SER A 42 -2.99 -21.54 -4.38
C SER A 42 -1.88 -22.27 -3.60
N THR A 43 -0.82 -22.71 -4.28
CA THR A 43 0.39 -23.26 -3.65
C THR A 43 1.13 -22.19 -2.87
N CYS A 44 1.37 -21.01 -3.48
CA CYS A 44 1.97 -19.88 -2.77
C CYS A 44 1.12 -19.43 -1.57
N GLN A 45 -0.21 -19.44 -1.70
CA GLN A 45 -1.11 -19.14 -0.60
C GLN A 45 -0.96 -20.13 0.57
N ARG A 46 -0.91 -21.44 0.30
CA ARG A 46 -0.74 -22.47 1.33
C ARG A 46 0.63 -22.39 2.01
N LEU A 47 1.68 -22.08 1.25
CA LEU A 47 3.04 -21.91 1.78
C LEU A 47 3.14 -20.70 2.72
N GLN A 48 2.50 -19.56 2.39
CA GLN A 48 2.50 -18.39 3.27
C GLN A 48 1.55 -18.53 4.47
N TRP A 49 0.57 -19.44 4.42
CA TRP A 49 -0.49 -19.53 5.43
C TRP A 49 0.00 -19.57 6.90
N PRO A 50 1.03 -20.34 7.28
CA PRO A 50 1.50 -20.39 8.67
C PRO A 50 1.83 -19.00 9.23
N SER A 51 2.41 -18.14 8.40
CA SER A 51 2.81 -16.80 8.81
C SER A 51 1.78 -15.71 8.46
N HIS A 52 0.91 -15.94 7.48
CA HIS A 52 -0.17 -15.03 7.11
C HIS A 52 -1.40 -15.14 8.02
N LYS A 53 -1.62 -16.28 8.68
CA LYS A 53 -2.84 -16.58 9.44
C LYS A 53 -3.19 -15.51 10.49
N ALA A 54 -2.20 -15.04 11.24
CA ALA A 54 -2.39 -14.05 12.30
C ALA A 54 -2.89 -12.71 11.71
N VAL A 55 -2.16 -12.14 10.76
CA VAL A 55 -2.54 -10.88 10.09
C VAL A 55 -3.84 -11.01 9.30
N CYS A 56 -4.10 -12.18 8.70
CA CYS A 56 -5.36 -12.45 8.00
C CYS A 56 -6.56 -12.37 8.95
N THR A 57 -6.44 -13.03 10.11
CA THR A 57 -7.50 -13.05 11.13
C THR A 57 -7.73 -11.67 11.71
N TYR A 58 -6.66 -10.97 12.08
CA TYR A 58 -6.70 -9.57 12.54
C TYR A 58 -7.44 -8.68 11.53
N THR A 59 -7.01 -8.72 10.27
CA THR A 59 -7.57 -7.90 9.19
C THR A 59 -9.04 -8.24 8.88
N ARG A 60 -9.40 -9.53 8.95
CA ARG A 60 -10.77 -10.00 8.74
C ARG A 60 -11.68 -9.53 9.88
N ASN A 61 -11.23 -9.61 11.12
CA ASN A 61 -12.00 -9.17 12.28
C ASN A 61 -12.25 -7.66 12.24
N ALA A 62 -11.21 -6.86 11.95
CA ALA A 62 -11.35 -5.41 11.77
C ALA A 62 -12.37 -5.06 10.66
N ARG A 63 -12.41 -5.84 9.57
CA ARG A 63 -13.39 -5.65 8.49
C ARG A 63 -14.81 -6.02 8.90
N ASN A 64 -14.98 -7.04 9.74
CA ASN A 64 -16.30 -7.49 10.17
C ASN A 64 -16.89 -6.57 11.24
N ALA A 65 -16.04 -5.90 12.03
CA ALA A 65 -16.44 -4.89 13.00
C ALA A 65 -16.74 -3.50 12.37
N ASP A 66 -16.46 -3.32 11.07
CA ASP A 66 -16.64 -2.07 10.33
C ASP A 66 -18.12 -1.81 10.01
N GLU A 67 -18.91 -1.42 11.02
CA GLU A 67 -20.34 -1.09 10.85
C GLU A 67 -20.56 0.07 9.89
N SER A 68 -19.68 1.07 9.91
CA SER A 68 -19.75 2.28 9.09
C SER A 68 -19.28 2.06 7.64
N GLY A 69 -18.62 0.94 7.34
CA GLY A 69 -18.05 0.66 6.02
C GLY A 69 -16.82 1.51 5.67
N VAL A 70 -16.29 2.29 6.62
CA VAL A 70 -15.14 3.18 6.42
C VAL A 70 -13.89 2.36 6.19
N THR A 71 -13.65 1.29 6.95
CA THR A 71 -12.49 0.41 6.77
C THR A 71 -12.47 -0.22 5.37
N ARG A 72 -13.63 -0.68 4.89
CA ARG A 72 -13.77 -1.21 3.53
C ARG A 72 -13.47 -0.16 2.46
N SER A 73 -13.97 1.05 2.64
CA SER A 73 -13.74 2.16 1.71
C SER A 73 -12.27 2.57 1.72
N LEU A 74 -11.65 2.66 2.89
CA LEU A 74 -10.25 3.03 3.08
C LEU A 74 -9.30 2.03 2.41
N ARG A 75 -9.62 0.73 2.47
CA ARG A 75 -8.87 -0.31 1.74
C ARG A 75 -8.96 -0.14 0.22
N LYS A 76 -10.16 0.15 -0.30
CA LYS A 76 -10.36 0.41 -1.72
C LYS A 76 -9.58 1.65 -2.17
N PHE A 77 -9.61 2.71 -1.37
CA PHE A 77 -8.83 3.92 -1.59
C PHE A 77 -7.32 3.59 -1.62
N THR A 78 -6.83 2.90 -0.60
CA THR A 78 -5.42 2.52 -0.47
C THR A 78 -4.94 1.70 -1.67
N SER A 79 -5.72 0.70 -2.10
CA SER A 79 -5.38 -0.11 -3.27
C SER A 79 -5.46 0.66 -4.58
N ALA A 80 -6.37 1.63 -4.71
CA ALA A 80 -6.51 2.41 -5.93
C ALA A 80 -5.38 3.44 -6.09
N PHE A 81 -4.98 4.08 -4.99
CA PHE A 81 -3.95 5.12 -4.97
C PHE A 81 -2.55 4.59 -4.61
N GLU A 82 -2.35 3.27 -4.57
CA GLU A 82 -1.09 2.64 -4.16
C GLU A 82 0.15 3.24 -4.86
N PRO A 83 0.17 3.47 -6.19
CA PRO A 83 1.32 4.11 -6.85
C PRO A 83 1.55 5.56 -6.41
N LEU A 84 0.48 6.36 -6.28
CA LEU A 84 0.57 7.76 -5.84
C LEU A 84 1.03 7.86 -4.38
N LEU A 85 0.48 7.00 -3.52
CA LEU A 85 0.83 6.94 -2.11
C LEU A 85 2.30 6.50 -1.96
N GLY A 86 2.73 5.44 -2.65
CA GLY A 86 4.12 4.99 -2.65
C GLY A 86 5.10 6.09 -3.05
N TRP A 87 4.79 6.83 -4.12
CA TRP A 87 5.53 8.02 -4.51
C TRP A 87 5.57 9.09 -3.39
N ALA A 88 4.41 9.43 -2.81
CA ALA A 88 4.35 10.42 -1.74
C ALA A 88 5.17 10.00 -0.51
N GLY A 89 5.15 8.71 -0.15
CA GLY A 89 6.00 8.14 0.90
C GLY A 89 7.49 8.32 0.60
N PHE A 90 7.90 8.01 -0.63
CA PHE A 90 9.29 8.19 -1.05
C PHE A 90 9.76 9.65 -0.96
N GLN A 91 8.91 10.60 -1.39
CA GLN A 91 9.19 12.03 -1.30
C GLN A 91 9.26 12.51 0.16
N ALA A 92 8.25 12.18 0.95
CA ALA A 92 8.13 12.63 2.33
C ALA A 92 9.30 12.14 3.20
N LEU A 93 9.74 10.88 3.01
CA LEU A 93 10.87 10.31 3.73
C LEU A 93 12.23 10.70 3.11
N GLN A 94 12.25 11.45 2.01
CA GLN A 94 13.46 11.88 1.30
C GLN A 94 14.39 10.72 0.92
N LEU A 95 13.84 9.58 0.52
CA LEU A 95 14.60 8.34 0.39
C LEU A 95 15.66 8.37 -0.71
N LYS A 96 15.55 9.30 -1.68
CA LYS A 96 16.62 9.59 -2.64
C LYS A 96 17.86 10.22 -2.01
N ARG A 97 17.68 11.08 -1.00
CA ARG A 97 18.75 11.80 -0.31
C ARG A 97 19.25 11.05 0.92
N VAL A 98 18.34 10.50 1.71
CA VAL A 98 18.62 9.83 2.99
C VAL A 98 17.90 8.47 3.03
N PRO A 99 18.43 7.43 2.37
CA PRO A 99 17.76 6.13 2.27
C PRO A 99 17.54 5.44 3.62
N SER A 100 18.33 5.77 4.65
CA SER A 100 18.20 5.22 6.00
C SER A 100 16.90 5.59 6.70
N ASN A 101 16.22 6.67 6.29
CA ASN A 101 14.95 7.12 6.86
C ASN A 101 13.87 6.03 6.81
N ILE A 102 13.91 5.16 5.80
CA ILE A 102 12.97 4.03 5.64
C ILE A 102 12.93 3.09 6.87
N ARG A 103 14.01 3.04 7.66
CA ARG A 103 14.13 2.16 8.83
C ARG A 103 13.54 2.78 10.10
N GLN A 104 13.37 4.09 10.13
CA GLN A 104 13.02 4.84 11.34
C GLN A 104 11.70 5.59 11.22
N GLN A 105 11.29 5.94 9.99
CA GLN A 105 10.17 6.82 9.73
C GLN A 105 9.06 6.11 8.94
N ALA A 106 7.84 6.58 9.12
CA ALA A 106 6.66 6.26 8.33
C ALA A 106 5.93 7.55 7.97
N LEU A 107 5.26 7.58 6.82
CA LEU A 107 4.38 8.67 6.42
C LEU A 107 2.98 8.40 6.98
N LEU A 108 2.47 9.32 7.80
CA LEU A 108 1.09 9.29 8.28
C LEU A 108 0.27 10.34 7.53
N LEU A 109 -0.81 9.88 6.89
CA LEU A 109 -1.79 10.69 6.17
C LEU A 109 -3.09 10.74 6.97
N ASP A 110 -3.51 11.94 7.35
CA ASP A 110 -4.83 12.16 7.92
C ASP A 110 -5.83 12.34 6.78
N LEU A 111 -6.86 11.50 6.79
CA LEU A 111 -7.95 11.51 5.83
C LEU A 111 -9.24 11.92 6.51
N ALA A 112 -10.08 12.65 5.79
CA ALA A 112 -11.47 12.89 6.15
C ALA A 112 -12.40 12.23 5.13
N PRO A 113 -13.57 11.74 5.56
CA PRO A 113 -14.63 11.34 4.64
C PRO A 113 -15.01 12.50 3.72
N ASN A 114 -15.13 12.23 2.42
CA ASN A 114 -15.55 13.20 1.42
C ASN A 114 -16.52 12.54 0.43
N ASP A 115 -17.81 12.66 0.69
CA ASP A 115 -18.86 12.02 -0.12
C ASP A 115 -18.92 12.52 -1.58
N ARG A 116 -18.28 13.66 -1.89
CA ARG A 116 -18.21 14.20 -3.26
C ARG A 116 -17.12 13.53 -4.10
N SER A 117 -16.14 12.90 -3.46
CA SER A 117 -15.06 12.19 -4.13
C SER A 117 -15.50 10.79 -4.54
N LYS A 118 -15.11 10.34 -5.74
CA LYS A 118 -15.29 8.96 -6.23
C LYS A 118 -14.77 7.92 -5.23
N TYR A 119 -13.72 8.24 -4.49
CA TYR A 119 -13.10 7.34 -3.52
C TYR A 119 -13.40 7.69 -2.06
N ARG A 120 -14.31 8.66 -1.81
CA ARG A 120 -14.86 9.00 -0.50
C ARG A 120 -13.89 9.55 0.55
N PHE A 121 -12.66 9.92 0.17
CA PHE A 121 -11.69 10.52 1.09
C PHE A 121 -11.06 11.78 0.51
N ALA A 122 -10.66 12.68 1.40
CA ALA A 122 -9.80 13.81 1.13
C ALA A 122 -8.62 13.80 2.10
N VAL A 123 -7.44 14.19 1.63
CA VAL A 123 -6.25 14.34 2.48
C VAL A 123 -6.37 15.65 3.25
N GLN A 124 -6.32 15.58 4.58
CA GLN A 124 -6.38 16.74 5.49
C GLN A 124 -4.99 17.15 5.98
N GLY A 125 -4.09 16.17 6.13
CA GLY A 125 -2.76 16.40 6.68
C GLY A 125 -1.80 15.28 6.33
N ALA A 126 -0.52 15.60 6.43
CA ALA A 126 0.56 14.62 6.31
C ALA A 126 1.67 14.94 7.31
N ARG A 127 2.16 13.93 8.03
CA ARG A 127 3.29 14.06 8.96
C ARG A 127 4.17 12.83 8.96
N LEU A 128 5.45 13.02 9.28
CA LEU A 128 6.36 11.91 9.54
C LEU A 128 6.19 11.44 10.98
N VAL A 129 6.05 10.14 11.17
CA VAL A 129 5.97 9.49 12.48
C VAL A 129 7.06 8.43 12.61
N PRO A 130 7.47 8.07 13.84
CA PRO A 130 8.35 6.91 14.03
C PRO A 130 7.71 5.64 13.48
N ARG A 131 8.53 4.72 12.98
CA ARG A 131 8.06 3.42 12.47
C ARG A 131 7.28 2.61 13.50
N THR A 132 7.56 2.84 14.79
CA THR A 132 6.87 2.24 15.94
C THR A 132 5.44 2.74 16.13
N TYR A 133 4.96 3.69 15.32
CA TYR A 133 3.54 4.09 15.29
C TYR A 133 2.62 2.91 14.95
N VAL A 134 3.13 1.93 14.18
CA VAL A 134 2.46 0.65 13.97
C VAL A 134 2.97 -0.33 15.03
N SER A 135 2.10 -0.67 15.99
CA SER A 135 2.46 -1.52 17.13
C SER A 135 1.75 -2.88 17.15
N ASP A 136 0.72 -3.07 16.32
CA ASP A 136 0.00 -4.35 16.23
C ASP A 136 0.95 -5.48 15.79
N ALA A 137 1.27 -6.40 16.70
CA ALA A 137 2.16 -7.53 16.46
C ALA A 137 1.94 -8.26 15.12
N PRO A 138 0.71 -8.69 14.74
CA PRO A 138 0.52 -9.39 13.48
C PRO A 138 0.80 -8.52 12.24
N VAL A 139 0.60 -7.19 12.35
CA VAL A 139 0.90 -6.24 11.27
C VAL A 139 2.41 -6.01 11.18
N VAL A 140 3.08 -5.84 12.33
CA VAL A 140 4.54 -5.66 12.42
C VAL A 140 5.29 -6.86 11.85
N GLU A 141 4.89 -8.09 12.21
CA GLU A 141 5.49 -9.33 11.68
C GLU A 141 5.35 -9.44 10.16
N GLU A 142 4.20 -9.05 9.61
CA GLU A 142 3.98 -9.04 8.16
C GLU A 142 4.83 -7.97 7.46
N ILE A 143 4.97 -6.79 8.05
CA ILE A 143 5.87 -5.74 7.54
C ILE A 143 7.32 -6.23 7.53
N GLN A 144 7.78 -6.86 8.62
CA GLN A 144 9.15 -7.38 8.74
C GLN A 144 9.44 -8.43 7.66
N ARG A 145 8.50 -9.33 7.39
CA ARG A 145 8.63 -10.34 6.33
C ARG A 145 8.81 -9.71 4.96
N ARG A 146 7.95 -8.74 4.61
CA ARG A 146 8.03 -8.00 3.34
C ARG A 146 9.35 -7.24 3.22
N GLU A 147 9.79 -6.63 4.32
CA GLU A 147 11.05 -5.90 4.37
C GLU A 147 12.25 -6.81 4.17
N GLU A 148 12.29 -7.95 4.85
CA GLU A 148 13.34 -8.96 4.69
C GLU A 148 13.40 -9.46 3.25
N ARG A 149 12.25 -9.84 2.67
CA ARG A 149 12.15 -10.23 1.26
C ARG A 149 12.68 -9.16 0.32
N CYS A 150 12.20 -7.92 0.46
CA CYS A 150 12.60 -6.81 -0.40
C CYS A 150 14.12 -6.57 -0.32
N ARG A 151 14.69 -6.62 0.88
CA ARG A 151 16.15 -6.47 1.09
C ARG A 151 16.95 -7.64 0.53
N GLN A 152 16.48 -8.88 0.67
CA GLN A 152 17.14 -10.06 0.10
C GLN A 152 17.18 -9.99 -1.44
N SER A 153 16.17 -9.40 -2.05
CA SER A 153 16.12 -9.12 -3.50
C SER A 153 16.93 -7.88 -3.92
N GLY A 154 17.68 -7.26 -3.00
CA GLY A 154 18.50 -6.07 -3.26
C GLY A 154 17.74 -4.74 -3.30
N GLY A 155 16.50 -4.71 -2.79
CA GLY A 155 15.71 -3.49 -2.61
C GLY A 155 16.10 -2.69 -1.37
N LEU A 156 15.57 -1.46 -1.27
CA LEU A 156 15.83 -0.55 -0.16
C LEU A 156 15.13 -0.98 1.14
N GLY A 157 14.01 -1.70 1.03
CA GLY A 157 13.16 -2.15 2.14
C GLY A 157 11.70 -1.73 1.95
N VAL A 158 10.95 -1.63 3.05
CA VAL A 158 9.52 -1.29 3.03
C VAL A 158 9.31 0.14 3.51
N CYS A 159 8.80 1.00 2.63
CA CYS A 159 8.29 2.31 2.98
C CYS A 159 6.89 2.16 3.61
N LEU A 160 6.71 2.66 4.83
CA LEU A 160 5.43 2.57 5.52
C LEU A 160 4.59 3.82 5.32
N ILE A 161 3.37 3.60 4.87
CA ILE A 161 2.35 4.64 4.74
C ILE A 161 1.17 4.23 5.61
N VAL A 162 0.85 5.08 6.58
CA VAL A 162 -0.27 4.89 7.51
C VAL A 162 -1.36 5.88 7.10
N LEU A 163 -2.55 5.37 6.80
CA LEU A 163 -3.71 6.18 6.46
C LEU A 163 -4.67 6.13 7.64
N GLN A 164 -4.96 7.29 8.22
CA GLN A 164 -5.83 7.42 9.38
C GLN A 164 -7.06 8.25 9.00
N CYS A 165 -8.25 7.69 9.21
CA CYS A 165 -9.51 8.41 9.02
C CYS A 165 -10.15 8.68 10.39
N GLY A 166 -9.75 9.76 11.05
CA GLY A 166 -10.15 10.08 12.42
C GLY A 166 -9.79 8.95 13.41
N GLU A 167 -10.70 8.67 14.35
CA GLU A 167 -10.62 7.50 15.24
C GLU A 167 -11.29 6.25 14.63
N LEU A 168 -11.90 6.39 13.45
CA LEU A 168 -12.79 5.39 12.87
C LEU A 168 -12.05 4.23 12.21
N ALA A 169 -10.92 4.50 11.56
CA ALA A 169 -10.16 3.49 10.85
C ALA A 169 -8.70 3.89 10.66
N THR A 170 -7.81 2.91 10.85
CA THR A 170 -6.40 3.00 10.46
C THR A 170 -6.09 1.90 9.45
N GLN A 171 -5.43 2.25 8.36
CA GLN A 171 -4.94 1.32 7.34
C GLN A 171 -3.45 1.50 7.19
N VAL A 172 -2.70 0.41 7.33
CA VAL A 172 -1.25 0.39 7.08
C VAL A 172 -1.01 -0.16 5.68
N MET A 173 -0.20 0.55 4.90
CA MET A 173 0.22 0.17 3.55
C MET A 173 1.75 0.06 3.50
N PRO A 174 2.28 -1.17 3.57
CA PRO A 174 3.69 -1.42 3.30
C PRO A 174 3.96 -1.39 1.79
N VAL A 175 4.84 -0.49 1.35
CA VAL A 175 5.28 -0.37 -0.04
C VAL A 175 6.71 -0.89 -0.16
N GLU A 176 6.91 -1.97 -0.90
CA GLU A 176 8.24 -2.54 -1.15
C GLU A 176 8.97 -1.70 -2.20
N LEU A 177 10.13 -1.16 -1.80
CA LEU A 177 10.99 -0.37 -2.68
C LEU A 177 12.06 -1.27 -3.25
N ASP A 178 11.67 -2.11 -4.21
CA ASP A 178 12.59 -3.03 -4.87
C ASP A 178 13.52 -2.32 -5.87
N ARG A 179 14.52 -3.06 -6.35
CA ARG A 179 15.49 -2.57 -7.33
C ARG A 179 14.89 -2.37 -8.73
N GLN A 180 13.75 -3.01 -9.01
CA GLN A 180 13.08 -3.04 -10.31
C GLN A 180 12.04 -1.94 -10.46
N CYS A 181 11.71 -1.22 -9.40
CA CYS A 181 10.95 0.03 -9.41
C CYS A 181 11.77 1.08 -10.17
N SER A 182 11.72 1.00 -11.50
CA SER A 182 12.34 1.88 -12.48
C SER A 182 11.70 3.28 -12.51
N ILE A 183 10.97 3.64 -11.47
CA ILE A 183 10.51 5.01 -11.30
C ILE A 183 11.69 5.80 -10.75
N ILE A 184 12.34 6.55 -11.63
CA ILE A 184 13.26 7.62 -11.22
C ILE A 184 12.39 8.65 -10.52
N TRP A 185 12.13 8.46 -9.23
CA TRP A 185 11.44 9.43 -8.42
C TRP A 185 12.35 10.64 -8.28
N GLU A 186 12.17 11.62 -9.18
CA GLU A 186 12.74 12.94 -8.99
C GLU A 186 12.16 13.56 -7.73
N HIS A 187 12.99 14.32 -7.04
CA HIS A 187 12.56 14.96 -5.81
C HIS A 187 11.56 16.06 -6.15
N ASP A 188 10.40 16.04 -5.51
CA ASP A 188 9.37 17.08 -5.66
C ASP A 188 9.07 17.70 -4.29
N ASP A 189 9.50 18.94 -4.08
CA ASP A 189 9.22 19.71 -2.85
C ASP A 189 7.70 19.98 -2.68
N ASN A 190 6.93 19.94 -3.76
CA ASN A 190 5.48 20.15 -3.77
C ASN A 190 4.68 18.85 -3.69
N TRP A 191 5.30 17.73 -3.30
CA TRP A 191 4.68 16.40 -3.32
C TRP A 191 3.31 16.37 -2.59
N TYR A 192 3.18 17.10 -1.48
CA TYR A 192 1.94 17.16 -0.70
C TYR A 192 0.79 17.80 -1.49
N LYS A 193 1.06 18.93 -2.16
CA LYS A 193 0.07 19.61 -3.00
C LYS A 193 -0.33 18.76 -4.20
N THR A 194 0.63 18.07 -4.81
CA THR A 194 0.35 17.13 -5.91
C THR A 194 -0.51 15.97 -5.42
N LEU A 195 -0.19 15.37 -4.26
CA LEU A 195 -0.97 14.31 -3.63
C LEU A 195 -2.43 14.75 -3.39
N THR A 196 -2.65 15.89 -2.74
CA THR A 196 -4.00 16.38 -2.43
C THR A 196 -4.79 16.63 -3.72
N THR A 197 -4.18 17.30 -4.70
CA THR A 197 -4.80 17.60 -6.00
C THR A 197 -5.16 16.31 -6.75
N CYS A 198 -4.27 15.32 -6.77
CA CYS A 198 -4.54 14.03 -7.42
C CYS A 198 -5.68 13.29 -6.72
N VAL A 199 -5.71 13.26 -5.38
CA VAL A 199 -6.79 12.63 -4.61
C VAL A 199 -8.14 13.31 -4.85
N GLU A 200 -8.18 14.64 -4.86
CA GLU A 200 -9.39 15.42 -5.13
C GLU A 200 -9.94 15.19 -6.56
N ASN A 201 -9.05 15.11 -7.54
CA ASN A 201 -9.42 14.86 -8.94
C ASN A 201 -9.61 13.37 -9.26
N GLY A 202 -9.40 12.46 -8.29
CA GLY A 202 -9.51 11.01 -8.50
C GLY A 202 -8.42 10.41 -9.41
N LEU A 203 -7.28 11.08 -9.53
CA LEU A 203 -6.11 10.63 -10.28
C LEU A 203 -5.30 9.64 -9.42
N THR A 204 -5.38 8.36 -9.77
CA THR A 204 -4.76 7.27 -9.00
C THR A 204 -3.26 7.07 -9.27
N ALA A 205 -2.75 7.69 -10.33
CA ALA A 205 -1.33 7.71 -10.66
C ALA A 205 -0.75 9.11 -10.41
N PHE A 206 0.51 9.18 -10.02
CA PHE A 206 1.24 10.44 -9.98
C PHE A 206 1.46 10.95 -11.42
N PRO A 207 1.50 12.27 -11.64
CA PRO A 207 1.85 12.82 -12.94
C PRO A 207 3.31 12.47 -13.24
N GLY A 208 3.54 11.51 -14.14
CA GLY A 208 4.86 11.27 -14.70
C GLY A 208 5.28 12.50 -15.50
N ARG A 209 6.42 13.09 -15.15
CA ARG A 209 7.19 13.92 -16.07
C ARG A 209 8.31 13.07 -16.65
#